data_AF-B9HEF8-F1
#
_entry.id   AF-B9HEF8-F1
#
_cell.length_a   1.000
_cell.length_b   1.000
_cell.length_c   1.000
_cell.angle_alpha   90.00
_cell.angle_beta   90.00
_cell.angle_gamma   90.00
#
_symmetry.space_group_name_H-M   'P 1'
#
loop_
_entity.id
_entity.type
_entity.pdbx_description
1 polymer ?
#
loop_
_entity_poly.entity_id
_entity_poly.type
_entity_poly.pdbx_seq_one_letter_code
_entity_poly.pdbx_strand_id
1 'polypeptide(L)'
;MNVPKGFLNYLLYSIIFFPIFLFLFFLGCIKGAIFSPFVFLVIAFGDTGIVIGLWPLHLIWSMYCIIKSKRFGPYMKCLLILLVPLPVALWTVVGVVGSAIMGAMYGFIWPVMETFRAISKEGSICMKLIRCFTDGTWSCVRGACTVVRDFVDFSFHSYFSVMDELLASKGEEPIELKVAQIPGCILAAILGIVVDVHVITMIVLLKAPLMLLKGWHRLIQDLIGREGPFLETVCVPFASLWILLWPIMVLLAIAAGIISSLGFGCFAAVVAYQENSTKRGLLYVIASASIFDEYTNDLLYLQEGSCFPRPRYRKGATSSSSLLPVKGLHERFEAAYVGEQLVTTTTDKATSLKAAMIWDSFFKTFEDIGKELLRMGAIGMPDLDAWADSKSKIIDNGIPAYAFLECFLRSFKHGSYGLILRDKVEITRLNRPEGRIFDWLYEPMCIMKEQISSLKLDESEELYFYKHCLYGGDENRIKTWLNGGTPPSDEIKRAQLEGISRRLQGFCLTLSRLPTSRRRFCEVVKAIEQEAKNSSILAGGDDLEAAR
;
A
#
# COMPACT_ATOMS: atom_id res chain seq x y z
N MET A 1 20.08 -17.72 40.61
CA MET A 1 18.98 -17.12 39.83
C MET A 1 18.45 -15.94 40.64
N ASN A 2 18.94 -14.73 40.37
CA ASN A 2 18.48 -13.53 41.09
C ASN A 2 17.10 -13.16 40.55
N VAL A 3 16.05 -13.46 41.32
CA VAL A 3 14.68 -13.05 41.00
C VAL A 3 14.67 -11.51 40.97
N PRO A 4 14.28 -10.87 39.86
CA PRO A 4 14.28 -9.41 39.79
C PRO A 4 13.32 -8.85 40.84
N LYS A 5 13.80 -7.89 41.65
CA LYS A 5 12.96 -7.14 42.60
C LYS A 5 11.80 -6.51 41.81
N GLY A 6 10.59 -7.02 42.00
CA GLY A 6 9.39 -6.62 41.26
C GLY A 6 8.57 -7.79 40.70
N PHE A 7 9.17 -8.97 40.51
CA PHE A 7 8.48 -10.14 39.95
C PHE A 7 7.19 -10.50 40.70
N LEU A 8 7.24 -10.47 42.04
CA LEU A 8 6.07 -10.79 42.88
C LEU A 8 4.94 -9.76 42.72
N ASN A 9 5.27 -8.47 42.61
CA ASN A 9 4.28 -7.42 42.37
C ASN A 9 3.68 -7.54 40.97
N TYR A 10 4.48 -7.83 39.94
CA TYR A 10 3.97 -8.09 38.58
C TYR A 10 3.08 -9.33 38.50
N LEU A 11 3.40 -10.37 39.27
CA LEU A 11 2.59 -11.59 39.36
C LEU A 11 1.26 -11.29 40.08
N LEU A 12 1.28 -10.50 41.15
CA LEU A 12 0.07 -10.02 41.83
C LEU A 12 -0.79 -9.13 40.92
N TYR A 13 -0.18 -8.18 40.21
CA TYR A 13 -0.88 -7.35 39.21
C TYR A 13 -1.46 -8.20 38.08
N SER A 14 -0.77 -9.24 37.62
CA SER A 14 -1.30 -10.17 36.60
C SER A 14 -2.49 -10.97 37.12
N ILE A 15 -2.45 -11.45 38.38
CA ILE A 15 -3.56 -12.17 39.00
C ILE A 15 -4.80 -11.27 39.12
N ILE A 16 -4.63 -9.98 39.47
CA ILE A 16 -5.73 -9.01 39.57
C ILE A 16 -6.22 -8.56 38.19
N PHE A 17 -5.33 -8.45 37.21
CA PHE A 17 -5.67 -8.03 35.84
C PHE A 17 -6.38 -9.14 35.06
N PHE A 18 -6.08 -10.41 35.33
CA PHE A 18 -6.67 -11.55 34.64
C PHE A 18 -8.22 -11.59 34.69
N PRO A 19 -8.91 -11.42 35.84
CA PRO A 19 -10.37 -11.38 35.87
C PRO A 19 -10.95 -10.15 35.13
N ILE A 20 -10.25 -9.01 35.17
CA ILE A 20 -10.66 -7.82 34.40
C ILE A 20 -10.53 -8.10 32.91
N PHE A 21 -9.40 -8.68 32.48
CA PHE A 21 -9.19 -9.09 31.11
C PHE A 21 -10.26 -10.09 30.64
N LEU A 22 -10.53 -11.14 31.42
CA LEU A 22 -11.57 -12.12 31.11
C LEU A 22 -12.93 -11.45 30.97
N PHE A 23 -13.29 -10.57 31.91
CA PHE A 23 -14.55 -9.83 31.84
C PHE A 23 -14.66 -9.02 30.55
N LEU A 24 -13.62 -8.28 30.17
CA LEU A 24 -13.60 -7.46 28.96
C LEU A 24 -13.59 -8.29 27.69
N PHE A 25 -12.88 -9.42 27.72
CA PHE A 25 -12.84 -10.37 26.61
C PHE A 25 -14.22 -11.00 26.39
N PHE A 26 -14.89 -11.46 27.46
CA PHE A 26 -16.26 -11.98 27.39
C PHE A 26 -17.24 -10.91 26.94
N LEU A 27 -17.15 -9.69 27.49
CA LEU A 27 -17.99 -8.56 27.07
C LEU A 27 -17.78 -8.25 25.58
N GLY A 28 -16.53 -8.19 25.13
CA GLY A 28 -16.16 -8.02 23.73
C GLY A 28 -16.71 -9.13 22.84
N CYS A 29 -16.61 -10.39 23.28
CA CYS A 29 -17.15 -11.55 22.56
C CYS A 29 -18.68 -11.52 22.46
N ILE A 30 -19.38 -11.11 23.52
CA ILE A 30 -20.84 -10.94 23.51
C ILE A 30 -21.23 -9.85 22.51
N LYS A 31 -20.56 -8.69 22.55
CA LYS A 31 -20.78 -7.61 21.58
C LYS A 31 -20.49 -8.06 20.16
N GLY A 32 -19.37 -8.76 19.95
CA GLY A 32 -19.00 -9.37 18.69
C GLY A 32 -20.08 -10.32 18.20
N ALA A 33 -20.57 -11.24 19.04
CA ALA A 33 -21.61 -12.19 18.67
C ALA A 33 -22.96 -11.52 18.32
N ILE A 34 -23.32 -10.43 19.01
CA ILE A 34 -24.56 -9.69 18.74
C ILE A 34 -24.47 -8.88 17.44
N PHE A 35 -23.38 -8.15 17.22
CA PHE A 35 -23.26 -7.24 16.08
C PHE A 35 -22.66 -7.88 14.82
N SER A 36 -21.89 -8.97 14.95
CA SER A 36 -21.26 -9.67 13.82
C SER A 36 -22.28 -10.12 12.76
N PRO A 37 -23.45 -10.70 13.09
CA PRO A 37 -24.45 -11.05 12.06
C PRO A 37 -24.89 -9.85 11.23
N PHE A 38 -25.18 -8.70 11.86
CA PHE A 38 -25.60 -7.49 11.15
C PHE A 38 -24.49 -6.95 10.26
N VAL A 39 -23.26 -6.88 10.77
CA VAL A 39 -22.08 -6.42 10.03
C VAL A 39 -21.75 -7.35 8.87
N PHE A 40 -21.82 -8.66 9.09
CA PHE A 40 -21.66 -9.67 8.06
C PHE A 40 -22.71 -9.51 6.97
N LEU A 41 -23.99 -9.32 7.32
CA LEU A 41 -25.05 -9.09 6.34
C LEU A 41 -24.77 -7.84 5.50
N VAL A 42 -24.39 -6.72 6.12
CA VAL A 42 -24.10 -5.47 5.41
C VAL A 42 -22.94 -5.66 4.43
N ILE A 43 -21.80 -6.20 4.88
CA ILE A 43 -20.60 -6.35 4.03
C ILE A 43 -20.80 -7.44 2.98
N ALA A 44 -21.23 -8.63 3.39
CA ALA A 44 -21.35 -9.76 2.48
C ALA A 44 -22.37 -9.50 1.37
N PHE A 45 -23.58 -9.01 1.70
CA PHE A 45 -24.59 -8.72 0.68
C PHE A 45 -24.29 -7.44 -0.09
N GLY A 46 -23.77 -6.40 0.56
CA GLY A 46 -23.37 -5.16 -0.08
C GLY A 46 -22.34 -5.40 -1.18
N ASP A 47 -21.20 -5.99 -0.79
CA ASP A 47 -20.10 -6.25 -1.72
C ASP A 47 -20.47 -7.29 -2.78
N THR A 48 -21.18 -8.36 -2.40
CA THR A 48 -21.65 -9.37 -3.38
C THR A 48 -22.59 -8.75 -4.40
N GLY A 49 -23.50 -7.86 -3.98
CA GLY A 49 -24.39 -7.13 -4.89
C GLY A 49 -23.61 -6.26 -5.87
N ILE A 50 -22.57 -5.57 -5.40
CA ILE A 50 -21.69 -4.74 -6.25
C ILE A 50 -20.92 -5.62 -7.25
N VAL A 51 -20.32 -6.71 -6.78
CA VAL A 51 -19.57 -7.65 -7.62
C VAL A 51 -20.45 -8.23 -8.72
N ILE A 52 -21.62 -8.78 -8.37
CA ILE A 52 -22.54 -9.41 -9.34
C ILE A 52 -23.11 -8.35 -10.29
N GLY A 53 -23.51 -7.19 -9.77
CA GLY A 53 -24.10 -6.11 -10.57
C GLY A 53 -23.13 -5.50 -11.57
N LEU A 54 -21.86 -5.31 -11.18
CA LEU A 54 -20.82 -4.74 -12.05
C LEU A 54 -20.13 -5.76 -12.94
N TRP A 55 -20.23 -7.06 -12.65
CA TRP A 55 -19.57 -8.11 -13.41
C TRP A 55 -19.75 -8.01 -14.94
N PRO A 56 -20.96 -7.89 -15.51
CA PRO A 56 -21.12 -7.80 -16.96
C PRO A 56 -20.50 -6.51 -17.50
N LEU A 57 -20.58 -5.41 -16.74
CA LEU A 57 -20.02 -4.13 -17.14
C LEU A 57 -18.49 -4.17 -17.18
N HIS A 58 -17.86 -4.70 -16.13
CA HIS A 58 -16.41 -4.90 -16.05
C HIS A 58 -15.91 -5.82 -17.16
N LEU A 59 -16.62 -6.91 -17.45
CA LEU A 59 -16.28 -7.82 -18.53
C LEU A 59 -16.33 -7.13 -19.90
N ILE A 60 -17.46 -6.50 -20.23
CA ILE A 60 -17.65 -5.83 -21.53
C ILE A 60 -16.66 -4.66 -21.69
N TRP A 61 -16.49 -3.84 -20.66
CA TRP A 61 -15.55 -2.72 -20.68
C TRP A 61 -14.10 -3.19 -20.84
N SER A 62 -13.72 -4.27 -20.15
CA SER A 62 -12.41 -4.90 -20.33
C SER A 62 -12.14 -5.31 -21.77
N MET A 63 -13.08 -6.04 -22.37
CA MET A 63 -12.96 -6.45 -23.77
C MET A 63 -12.84 -5.24 -24.69
N TYR A 64 -13.69 -4.23 -24.50
CA TYR A 64 -13.67 -3.01 -25.29
C TYR A 64 -12.31 -2.29 -25.21
N CYS A 65 -11.77 -2.11 -24.00
CA CYS A 65 -10.48 -1.46 -23.80
C CYS A 65 -9.34 -2.25 -24.46
N ILE A 66 -9.34 -3.57 -24.39
CA ILE A 66 -8.29 -4.41 -25.00
C ILE A 66 -8.35 -4.36 -26.53
N ILE A 67 -9.56 -4.40 -27.09
CA ILE A 67 -9.77 -4.28 -28.55
C ILE A 67 -9.23 -2.94 -29.05
N LYS A 68 -9.59 -1.85 -28.35
CA LYS A 68 -9.25 -0.48 -28.76
C LYS A 68 -7.82 -0.06 -28.40
N SER A 69 -7.21 -0.68 -27.41
CA SER A 69 -5.85 -0.35 -26.98
C SER A 69 -4.84 -0.55 -28.11
N LYS A 70 -3.88 0.38 -28.21
CA LYS A 70 -2.75 0.30 -29.15
C LYS A 70 -1.56 -0.46 -28.57
N ARG A 71 -1.62 -0.86 -27.29
CA ARG A 71 -0.50 -1.49 -26.56
C ARG A 71 -0.23 -2.93 -26.97
N PHE A 72 -1.21 -3.62 -27.56
CA PHE A 72 -1.13 -5.05 -27.84
C PHE A 72 -1.22 -5.34 -29.34
N GLY A 73 -0.39 -6.27 -29.82
CA GLY A 73 -0.50 -6.82 -31.18
C GLY A 73 -1.75 -7.70 -31.37
N PRO A 74 -2.11 -8.08 -32.61
CA PRO A 74 -3.36 -8.79 -32.91
C PRO A 74 -3.50 -10.13 -32.18
N TYR A 75 -2.42 -10.92 -32.14
CA TYR A 75 -2.41 -12.21 -31.44
C TYR A 75 -2.53 -12.04 -29.91
N MET A 76 -1.87 -11.03 -29.33
CA MET A 76 -2.00 -10.72 -27.91
C MET A 76 -3.41 -10.26 -27.57
N LYS A 77 -4.07 -9.48 -28.43
CA LYS A 77 -5.47 -9.09 -28.23
C LYS A 77 -6.40 -10.30 -28.22
N CYS A 78 -6.25 -11.21 -29.18
CA CYS A 78 -7.06 -12.43 -29.24
C CYS A 78 -6.89 -13.27 -27.97
N LEU A 79 -5.64 -13.49 -27.54
CA LEU A 79 -5.34 -14.21 -26.30
C LEU A 79 -5.92 -13.52 -25.06
N LEU A 80 -5.74 -12.21 -24.93
CA LEU A 80 -6.26 -11.44 -23.80
C LEU A 80 -7.79 -11.47 -23.77
N ILE A 81 -8.47 -11.32 -24.91
CA ILE A 81 -9.94 -11.43 -24.98
C ILE A 81 -10.41 -12.81 -24.55
N LEU A 82 -9.70 -13.88 -24.94
CA LEU A 82 -10.04 -15.23 -24.48
C LEU A 82 -9.78 -15.41 -22.97
N LEU A 83 -8.73 -14.77 -22.45
CA LEU A 83 -8.28 -14.97 -21.07
C LEU A 83 -9.00 -14.07 -20.07
N VAL A 84 -9.39 -12.85 -20.42
CA VAL A 84 -10.06 -11.83 -19.56
C VAL A 84 -11.27 -12.34 -18.76
N PRO A 85 -12.13 -13.24 -19.29
CA PRO A 85 -13.20 -13.80 -18.49
C PRO A 85 -12.70 -14.54 -17.24
N LEU A 86 -11.50 -15.14 -17.30
CA LEU A 86 -10.91 -15.88 -16.18
C LEU A 86 -10.55 -14.98 -14.98
N PRO A 87 -9.72 -13.93 -15.09
CA PRO A 87 -9.45 -13.04 -13.97
C PRO A 87 -10.70 -12.29 -13.51
N VAL A 88 -11.64 -11.96 -14.40
CA VAL A 88 -12.90 -11.32 -14.01
C VAL A 88 -13.77 -12.28 -13.19
N ALA A 89 -13.88 -13.56 -13.58
CA ALA A 89 -14.56 -14.59 -12.78
C ALA A 89 -13.81 -14.94 -11.49
N LEU A 90 -12.48 -14.99 -11.52
CA LEU A 90 -11.69 -15.20 -10.31
C LEU A 90 -11.90 -14.05 -9.32
N TRP A 91 -11.94 -12.81 -9.82
CA TRP A 91 -12.23 -11.62 -9.02
C TRP A 91 -13.61 -11.70 -8.36
N THR A 92 -14.64 -12.26 -9.02
CA THR A 92 -15.94 -12.43 -8.36
C THR A 92 -15.90 -13.43 -7.22
N VAL A 93 -15.22 -14.57 -7.41
CA VAL A 93 -15.04 -15.56 -6.35
C VAL A 93 -14.28 -14.95 -5.18
N VAL A 94 -13.17 -14.27 -5.46
CA VAL A 94 -12.36 -13.59 -4.44
C VAL A 94 -13.15 -12.48 -3.75
N GLY A 95 -13.96 -11.71 -4.48
CA GLY A 95 -14.84 -10.69 -3.92
C GLY A 95 -15.88 -11.28 -2.97
N VAL A 96 -16.64 -12.29 -3.40
CA VAL A 96 -17.70 -12.90 -2.57
C VAL A 96 -17.12 -13.58 -1.33
N VAL A 97 -16.09 -14.43 -1.51
CA VAL A 97 -15.45 -15.15 -0.39
C VAL A 97 -14.73 -14.17 0.53
N GLY A 98 -14.01 -13.20 -0.06
CA GLY A 98 -13.29 -12.17 0.67
C GLY A 98 -14.22 -11.30 1.52
N SER A 99 -15.37 -10.89 0.98
CA SER A 99 -16.37 -10.09 1.71
C SER A 99 -17.06 -10.89 2.81
N ALA A 100 -17.31 -12.19 2.62
CA ALA A 100 -17.82 -13.04 3.69
C ALA A 100 -16.80 -13.15 4.85
N ILE A 101 -15.53 -13.41 4.53
CA ILE A 101 -14.44 -13.48 5.52
C ILE A 101 -14.27 -12.13 6.22
N MET A 102 -14.19 -11.04 5.46
CA MET A 102 -14.04 -9.68 5.98
C MET A 102 -15.24 -9.31 6.87
N GLY A 103 -16.47 -9.60 6.46
CA GLY A 103 -17.66 -9.34 7.26
C GLY A 103 -17.64 -10.07 8.60
N ALA A 104 -17.25 -11.35 8.60
CA ALA A 104 -17.15 -12.14 9.81
C ALA A 104 -16.02 -11.64 10.73
N MET A 105 -14.82 -11.44 10.17
CA MET A 105 -13.65 -11.00 10.93
C MET A 105 -13.83 -9.58 11.47
N TYR A 106 -14.22 -8.62 10.62
CA TYR A 106 -14.44 -7.23 11.02
C TYR A 106 -15.56 -7.12 12.06
N GLY A 107 -16.70 -7.80 11.83
CA GLY A 107 -17.84 -7.77 12.73
C GLY A 107 -17.58 -8.36 14.11
N PHE A 108 -16.64 -9.31 14.24
CA PHE A 108 -16.28 -9.91 15.52
C PHE A 108 -15.07 -9.22 16.19
N ILE A 109 -14.00 -8.97 15.45
CA ILE A 109 -12.74 -8.45 16.00
C ILE A 109 -12.88 -6.98 16.39
N TRP A 110 -13.60 -6.17 15.59
CA TRP A 110 -13.69 -4.73 15.85
C TRP A 110 -14.38 -4.39 17.19
N PRO A 111 -15.55 -4.99 17.54
CA PRO A 111 -16.17 -4.77 18.85
C PRO A 111 -15.30 -5.25 20.02
N VAL A 112 -14.56 -6.35 19.86
CA VAL A 112 -13.61 -6.85 20.87
C VAL A 112 -12.51 -5.81 21.10
N MET A 113 -11.87 -5.34 20.03
CA MET A 113 -10.79 -4.34 20.10
C MET A 113 -11.24 -3.01 20.70
N GLU A 114 -12.42 -2.51 20.32
CA GLU A 114 -12.97 -1.27 20.89
C GLU A 114 -13.31 -1.39 22.38
N THR A 115 -13.69 -2.59 22.85
CA THR A 115 -13.91 -2.84 24.28
C THR A 115 -12.62 -2.68 25.09
N PHE A 116 -11.49 -3.11 24.55
CA PHE A 116 -10.18 -2.90 25.18
C PHE A 116 -9.71 -1.45 25.07
N ARG A 117 -9.90 -0.80 23.91
CA ARG A 117 -9.55 0.61 23.70
C ARG A 117 -10.36 1.56 24.59
N ALA A 118 -11.60 1.21 24.95
CA ALA A 118 -12.43 2.03 25.83
C ALA A 118 -11.78 2.29 27.20
N ILE A 119 -10.93 1.37 27.67
CA ILE A 119 -10.28 1.44 29.00
C ILE A 119 -9.00 2.26 28.98
N SER A 120 -8.30 2.26 27.84
CA SER A 120 -7.10 3.07 27.65
C SER A 120 -7.41 4.55 27.43
N LYS A 121 -8.64 4.91 27.04
CA LYS A 121 -9.08 6.31 26.92
C LYS A 121 -9.13 7.00 28.29
N GLU A 122 -8.72 8.27 28.34
CA GLU A 122 -8.80 9.09 29.55
C GLU A 122 -10.27 9.36 29.97
N GLY A 123 -10.52 9.40 31.29
CA GLY A 123 -11.83 9.67 31.88
C GLY A 123 -12.10 8.98 33.23
N SER A 124 -13.21 9.35 33.87
CA SER A 124 -13.71 8.72 35.10
C SER A 124 -14.02 7.23 34.89
N ILE A 125 -13.90 6.42 35.95
CA ILE A 125 -14.16 4.97 35.94
C ILE A 125 -15.57 4.65 35.40
N CYS A 126 -16.58 5.43 35.81
CA CYS A 126 -17.96 5.25 35.33
C CYS A 126 -18.07 5.50 33.82
N MET A 127 -17.42 6.55 33.31
CA MET A 127 -17.40 6.87 31.88
C MET A 127 -16.66 5.79 31.07
N LYS A 128 -15.56 5.25 31.61
CA LYS A 128 -14.82 4.13 31.01
C LYS A 128 -15.69 2.87 30.91
N LEU A 129 -16.42 2.54 31.97
CA LEU A 129 -17.33 1.39 31.98
C LEU A 129 -18.46 1.58 30.95
N ILE A 130 -19.10 2.75 30.90
CA ILE A 130 -20.13 3.05 29.89
C ILE A 130 -19.56 2.86 28.48
N ARG A 131 -18.38 3.44 28.20
CA ARG A 131 -17.69 3.28 26.91
C ARG A 131 -17.36 1.83 26.58
N CYS A 132 -17.03 0.99 27.55
CA CYS A 132 -16.81 -0.45 27.30
C CYS A 132 -18.07 -1.13 26.76
N PHE A 133 -19.26 -0.71 27.19
CA PHE A 133 -20.52 -1.25 26.68
C PHE A 133 -20.91 -0.62 25.33
N THR A 134 -20.70 0.68 25.14
CA THR A 134 -21.20 1.41 23.96
C THR A 134 -20.23 1.43 22.77
N ASP A 135 -18.93 1.59 23.00
CA ASP A 135 -17.95 1.77 21.92
C ASP A 135 -17.83 0.47 21.10
N GLY A 136 -17.76 0.57 19.78
CA GLY A 136 -17.67 -0.61 18.90
C GLY A 136 -18.99 -1.33 18.64
N THR A 137 -20.13 -0.79 19.08
CA THR A 137 -21.48 -1.32 18.74
C THR A 137 -21.98 -0.74 17.41
N TRP A 138 -22.79 0.32 17.44
CA TRP A 138 -23.31 0.98 16.24
C TRP A 138 -22.22 1.59 15.36
N SER A 139 -21.08 1.96 15.94
CA SER A 139 -19.91 2.41 15.18
C SER A 139 -19.34 1.30 14.29
N CYS A 140 -19.45 0.03 14.68
CA CYS A 140 -19.04 -1.11 13.86
C CYS A 140 -19.97 -1.27 12.65
N VAL A 141 -21.29 -1.12 12.83
CA VAL A 141 -22.26 -1.16 11.72
C VAL A 141 -22.06 0.00 10.75
N ARG A 142 -21.83 1.22 11.26
CA ARG A 142 -21.50 2.38 10.41
C ARG A 142 -20.17 2.18 9.68
N GLY A 143 -19.18 1.58 10.35
CA GLY A 143 -17.93 1.16 9.75
C GLY A 143 -18.15 0.16 8.60
N ALA A 144 -19.04 -0.81 8.79
CA ALA A 144 -19.43 -1.76 7.76
C ALA A 144 -20.02 -1.08 6.51
N CYS A 145 -20.93 -0.12 6.69
CA CYS A 145 -21.44 0.68 5.57
C CYS A 145 -20.34 1.49 4.87
N THR A 146 -19.33 1.94 5.61
CA THR A 146 -18.18 2.66 5.07
C THR A 146 -17.29 1.72 4.25
N VAL A 147 -17.07 0.49 4.71
CA VAL A 147 -16.33 -0.55 3.96
C VAL A 147 -17.03 -0.84 2.63
N VAL A 148 -18.34 -1.06 2.64
CA VAL A 148 -19.12 -1.30 1.41
C VAL A 148 -19.03 -0.09 0.47
N ARG A 149 -19.15 1.14 1.00
CA ARG A 149 -18.98 2.35 0.19
C ARG A 149 -17.59 2.46 -0.44
N ASP A 150 -16.54 2.22 0.33
CA ASP A 150 -15.17 2.25 -0.17
C ASP A 150 -14.96 1.18 -1.25
N PHE A 151 -15.64 0.03 -1.15
CA PHE A 151 -15.65 -1.01 -2.18
C PHE A 151 -16.45 -0.63 -3.44
N VAL A 152 -17.57 0.08 -3.31
CA VAL A 152 -18.29 0.73 -4.43
C VAL A 152 -17.34 1.68 -5.15
N ASP A 153 -16.73 2.61 -4.41
CA ASP A 153 -15.86 3.64 -4.97
C ASP A 153 -14.68 3.02 -5.73
N PHE A 154 -14.06 1.97 -5.16
CA PHE A 154 -13.02 1.19 -5.84
C PHE A 154 -13.51 0.54 -7.13
N SER A 155 -14.68 -0.11 -7.10
CA SER A 155 -15.23 -0.86 -8.24
C SER A 155 -15.73 0.03 -9.38
N PHE A 156 -16.19 1.24 -9.07
CA PHE A 156 -16.69 2.22 -10.05
C PHE A 156 -15.64 3.22 -10.54
N HIS A 157 -14.67 3.61 -9.72
CA HIS A 157 -13.69 4.63 -10.11
C HIS A 157 -12.31 4.02 -10.36
N SER A 158 -11.77 3.25 -9.41
CA SER A 158 -10.40 2.72 -9.54
C SER A 158 -10.30 1.73 -10.69
N TYR A 159 -11.27 0.82 -10.84
CA TYR A 159 -11.30 -0.14 -11.95
C TYR A 159 -11.30 0.55 -13.31
N PHE A 160 -12.24 1.47 -13.54
CA PHE A 160 -12.36 2.18 -14.82
C PHE A 160 -11.14 3.07 -15.08
N SER A 161 -10.60 3.72 -14.05
CA SER A 161 -9.34 4.49 -14.16
C SER A 161 -8.16 3.65 -14.65
N VAL A 162 -8.06 2.37 -14.26
CA VAL A 162 -7.04 1.45 -14.78
C VAL A 162 -7.31 1.10 -16.25
N MET A 163 -8.58 0.83 -16.57
CA MET A 163 -8.98 0.50 -17.94
C MET A 163 -8.82 1.67 -18.93
N ASP A 164 -9.01 2.89 -18.47
CA ASP A 164 -8.80 4.12 -19.26
C ASP A 164 -7.31 4.37 -19.52
N GLU A 165 -6.43 4.00 -18.59
CA GLU A 165 -4.98 4.08 -18.80
C GLU A 165 -4.51 3.15 -19.93
N LEU A 166 -5.12 1.97 -20.05
CA LEU A 166 -4.88 1.05 -21.18
C LEU A 166 -5.31 1.64 -22.53
N LEU A 167 -6.31 2.53 -22.55
CA LEU A 167 -6.73 3.27 -23.74
C LEU A 167 -5.81 4.45 -24.06
N ALA A 168 -5.29 5.10 -23.02
CA ALA A 168 -4.46 6.29 -23.15
C ALA A 168 -3.02 6.01 -23.61
N SER A 169 -2.53 4.77 -23.50
CA SER A 169 -1.18 4.40 -23.93
C SER A 169 -0.98 4.67 -25.43
N LYS A 170 -0.20 5.71 -25.76
CA LYS A 170 0.21 6.09 -27.11
C LYS A 170 1.74 6.09 -27.16
N GLY A 171 2.32 5.40 -28.14
CA GLY A 171 3.76 5.53 -28.46
C GLY A 171 4.68 4.40 -28.04
N GLU A 172 4.17 3.31 -27.46
CA GLU A 172 4.96 2.08 -27.26
C GLU A 172 4.76 1.13 -28.45
N GLU A 173 5.83 0.43 -28.87
CA GLU A 173 5.68 -0.68 -29.82
C GLU A 173 4.70 -1.70 -29.25
N PRO A 174 3.75 -2.20 -30.07
CA PRO A 174 2.74 -3.12 -29.58
C PRO A 174 3.42 -4.38 -29.05
N ILE A 175 3.03 -4.81 -27.86
CA ILE A 175 3.49 -6.07 -27.29
C ILE A 175 2.96 -7.20 -28.17
N GLU A 176 3.86 -7.90 -28.86
CA GLU A 176 3.54 -9.02 -29.74
C GLU A 176 3.75 -10.38 -29.05
N LEU A 177 2.89 -11.34 -29.41
CA LEU A 177 2.98 -12.72 -28.92
C LEU A 177 3.93 -13.51 -29.82
N LYS A 178 5.00 -14.06 -29.25
CA LYS A 178 5.94 -14.94 -29.98
C LYS A 178 5.38 -16.36 -30.04
N VAL A 179 4.44 -16.60 -30.95
CA VAL A 179 3.71 -17.89 -31.08
C VAL A 179 4.66 -19.09 -31.22
N ALA A 180 5.76 -18.94 -31.94
CA ALA A 180 6.76 -19.99 -32.14
C ALA A 180 7.40 -20.52 -30.85
N GLN A 181 7.38 -19.74 -29.75
CA GLN A 181 7.98 -20.14 -28.47
C GLN A 181 6.99 -20.85 -27.54
N ILE A 182 5.69 -20.82 -27.83
CA ILE A 182 4.64 -21.39 -26.98
C ILE A 182 4.86 -22.88 -26.70
N PRO A 183 5.18 -23.74 -27.68
CA PRO A 183 5.41 -25.17 -27.41
C PRO A 183 6.57 -25.40 -26.41
N GLY A 184 7.63 -24.60 -26.53
CA GLY A 184 8.75 -24.63 -25.61
C GLY A 184 8.41 -24.16 -24.20
N CYS A 185 7.50 -23.17 -24.08
CA CYS A 185 7.00 -22.70 -22.80
C CYS A 185 6.12 -23.77 -22.12
N ILE A 186 5.24 -24.44 -22.88
CA ILE A 186 4.40 -25.53 -22.36
C ILE A 186 5.26 -26.67 -21.82
N LEU A 187 6.29 -27.08 -22.58
CA LEU A 187 7.23 -28.11 -22.13
C LEU A 187 7.93 -27.72 -20.81
N ALA A 188 8.40 -26.47 -20.72
CA ALA A 188 9.04 -25.97 -19.51
C ALA A 188 8.09 -25.93 -18.30
N ALA A 189 6.82 -25.54 -18.49
CA ALA A 189 5.81 -25.57 -17.42
C ALA A 189 5.50 -26.98 -16.93
N ILE A 190 5.30 -27.95 -17.83
CA ILE A 190 4.99 -29.34 -17.45
C ILE A 190 6.14 -29.91 -16.62
N LEU A 191 7.38 -29.77 -17.11
CA LEU A 191 8.56 -30.26 -16.39
C LEU A 191 8.78 -29.50 -15.07
N GLY A 192 8.54 -28.18 -15.07
CA GLY A 192 8.59 -27.36 -13.87
C GLY A 192 7.63 -27.83 -12.80
N ILE A 193 6.35 -28.04 -13.13
CA ILE A 193 5.36 -28.56 -12.18
C ILE A 193 5.76 -29.94 -11.67
N VAL A 194 6.16 -30.86 -12.55
CA VAL A 194 6.52 -32.23 -12.16
C VAL A 194 7.68 -32.23 -11.18
N VAL A 195 8.71 -31.40 -11.38
CA VAL A 195 9.87 -31.34 -10.50
C VAL A 195 9.57 -30.55 -9.23
N ASP A 196 9.07 -29.32 -9.37
CA ASP A 196 8.92 -28.38 -8.26
C ASP A 196 7.92 -28.87 -7.23
N VAL A 197 6.80 -29.49 -7.65
CA VAL A 197 5.82 -30.04 -6.70
C VAL A 197 6.46 -31.05 -5.76
N HIS A 198 7.32 -31.94 -6.27
CA HIS A 198 7.96 -32.96 -5.43
C HIS A 198 9.06 -32.35 -4.56
N VAL A 199 9.96 -31.56 -5.15
CA VAL A 199 11.13 -31.01 -4.46
C VAL A 199 10.71 -29.98 -3.40
N ILE A 200 9.82 -29.04 -3.73
CA ILE A 200 9.36 -28.01 -2.80
C ILE A 200 8.55 -28.64 -1.66
N THR A 201 7.68 -29.62 -1.95
CA THR A 201 6.94 -30.33 -0.90
C THR A 201 7.90 -31.01 0.08
N MET A 202 8.97 -31.65 -0.40
CA MET A 202 9.99 -32.24 0.47
C MET A 202 10.69 -31.18 1.34
N ILE A 203 11.12 -30.04 0.76
CA ILE A 203 11.76 -28.94 1.50
C ILE A 203 10.84 -28.42 2.60
N VAL A 204 9.56 -28.19 2.28
CA VAL A 204 8.56 -27.67 3.21
C VAL A 204 8.33 -28.63 4.38
N LEU A 205 8.20 -29.93 4.11
CA LEU A 205 8.01 -30.94 5.15
C LEU A 205 9.24 -31.06 6.08
N LEU A 206 10.46 -30.92 5.54
CA LEU A 206 11.68 -30.94 6.33
C LEU A 206 11.85 -29.68 7.20
N LYS A 207 11.42 -28.52 6.71
CA LYS A 207 11.54 -27.24 7.43
C LYS A 207 10.39 -26.97 8.40
N ALA A 208 9.25 -27.65 8.26
CA ALA A 208 8.08 -27.46 9.13
C ALA A 208 8.37 -27.68 10.63
N PRO A 209 9.09 -28.75 11.07
CA PRO A 209 9.46 -28.91 12.47
C PRO A 209 10.36 -27.78 12.99
N LEU A 210 11.28 -27.29 12.15
CA LEU A 210 12.17 -26.18 12.51
C LEU A 210 11.39 -24.88 12.69
N MET A 211 10.43 -24.59 11.80
CA MET A 211 9.53 -23.44 11.91
C MET A 211 8.68 -23.50 13.19
N LEU A 212 8.18 -24.68 13.55
CA LEU A 212 7.40 -24.88 14.76
C LEU A 212 8.23 -24.53 16.01
N LEU A 213 9.41 -25.14 16.16
CA LEU A 213 10.26 -24.95 17.33
C LEU A 213 10.81 -23.52 17.43
N LYS A 214 11.32 -22.97 16.33
CA LYS A 214 11.90 -21.62 16.30
C LYS A 214 10.84 -20.54 16.50
N GLY A 215 9.66 -20.72 15.91
CA GLY A 215 8.54 -19.81 16.10
C GLY A 215 8.04 -19.78 17.53
N TRP A 216 7.91 -20.94 18.19
CA TRP A 216 7.61 -20.98 19.62
C TRP A 216 8.68 -20.31 20.46
N HIS A 217 9.96 -20.60 20.20
CA HIS A 217 11.06 -19.99 20.94
C HIS A 217 11.01 -18.45 20.84
N ARG A 218 10.81 -17.92 19.63
CA ARG A 218 10.71 -16.48 19.39
C ARG A 218 9.47 -15.86 20.03
N LEU A 219 8.29 -16.46 19.87
CA LEU A 219 7.06 -15.94 20.49
C LEU A 219 7.16 -15.91 22.03
N ILE A 220 7.84 -16.89 22.63
CA ILE A 220 8.11 -16.91 24.07
C ILE A 220 9.13 -15.82 24.45
N GLN A 221 10.17 -15.61 23.64
CA GLN A 221 11.13 -14.52 23.87
C GLN A 221 10.49 -13.14 23.74
N ASP A 222 9.65 -12.91 22.72
CA ASP A 222 8.94 -11.66 22.50
C ASP A 222 7.96 -11.38 23.67
N LEU A 223 7.33 -12.42 24.22
CA LEU A 223 6.49 -12.33 25.42
C LEU A 223 7.29 -11.91 26.68
N ILE A 224 8.53 -12.40 26.82
CA ILE A 224 9.41 -12.10 27.97
C ILE A 224 10.11 -10.74 27.82
N GLY A 225 10.51 -10.39 26.59
CA GLY A 225 11.28 -9.19 26.26
C GLY A 225 10.44 -7.92 26.07
N ARG A 226 9.10 -8.04 25.94
CA ARG A 226 8.19 -6.91 25.71
C ARG A 226 8.51 -6.12 24.42
N GLU A 227 9.04 -6.79 23.41
CA GLU A 227 9.34 -6.20 22.10
C GLU A 227 8.23 -6.53 21.07
N GLY A 228 7.98 -5.63 20.11
CA GLY A 228 7.02 -5.85 19.01
C GLY A 228 5.54 -5.56 19.35
N PRO A 229 4.54 -6.30 18.81
CA PRO A 229 3.09 -6.04 19.03
C PRO A 229 2.62 -6.23 20.48
N PHE A 230 3.57 -6.52 21.38
CA PHE A 230 3.40 -6.85 22.80
C PHE A 230 3.80 -5.69 23.74
N LEU A 231 3.90 -4.47 23.20
CA LEU A 231 4.32 -3.27 23.93
C LEU A 231 3.31 -2.84 25.02
N GLU A 232 2.01 -3.06 24.80
CA GLU A 232 0.95 -2.71 25.76
C GLU A 232 0.58 -3.93 26.63
N THR A 233 0.48 -3.72 27.94
CA THR A 233 0.08 -4.74 28.94
C THR A 233 -1.25 -5.43 28.63
N VAL A 234 -2.11 -4.78 27.85
CA VAL A 234 -3.42 -5.28 27.41
C VAL A 234 -3.28 -6.44 26.41
N CYS A 235 -2.14 -6.58 25.72
CA CYS A 235 -1.91 -7.56 24.67
C CYS A 235 -1.36 -8.92 25.16
N VAL A 236 -0.97 -9.06 26.44
CA VAL A 236 -0.34 -10.28 26.98
C VAL A 236 -1.22 -11.55 26.81
N PRO A 237 -2.55 -11.50 27.00
CA PRO A 237 -3.38 -12.68 26.79
C PRO A 237 -3.58 -13.02 25.30
N PHE A 238 -3.59 -12.02 24.41
CA PHE A 238 -3.59 -12.23 22.97
C PHE A 238 -2.30 -12.90 22.49
N ALA A 239 -1.16 -12.54 23.09
CA ALA A 239 0.13 -13.20 22.82
C ALA A 239 0.12 -14.68 23.22
N SER A 240 -0.51 -15.00 24.36
CA SER A 240 -0.67 -16.39 24.83
C SER A 240 -1.51 -17.22 23.86
N LEU A 241 -2.60 -16.64 23.33
CA LEU A 241 -3.42 -17.28 22.30
C LEU A 241 -2.62 -17.49 21.00
N TRP A 242 -1.75 -16.55 20.63
CA TRP A 242 -0.88 -16.66 19.45
C TRP A 242 0.14 -17.79 19.55
N ILE A 243 0.73 -18.01 20.72
CA ILE A 243 1.61 -19.15 20.99
C ILE A 243 0.86 -20.48 20.80
N LEU A 244 -0.39 -20.55 21.28
CA LEU A 244 -1.24 -21.75 21.14
C LEU A 244 -1.64 -22.02 19.68
N LEU A 245 -1.91 -20.96 18.90
CA LEU A 245 -2.33 -21.07 17.50
C LEU A 245 -1.17 -21.27 16.51
N TRP A 246 0.08 -21.12 16.96
CA TRP A 246 1.27 -21.27 16.13
C TRP A 246 1.34 -22.59 15.31
N PRO A 247 0.98 -23.77 15.87
CA PRO A 247 0.97 -25.02 15.09
C PRO A 247 0.02 -24.98 13.90
N ILE A 248 -1.13 -24.32 14.03
CA ILE A 248 -2.10 -24.15 12.94
C ILE A 248 -1.48 -23.28 11.84
N MET A 249 -0.76 -22.22 12.22
CA MET A 249 -0.04 -21.38 11.26
C MET A 249 1.05 -22.16 10.51
N VAL A 250 1.75 -23.09 11.17
CA VAL A 250 2.70 -23.99 10.51
C VAL A 250 1.99 -24.90 9.50
N LEU A 251 0.83 -25.48 9.84
CA LEU A 251 0.05 -26.28 8.90
C LEU A 251 -0.41 -25.46 7.67
N LEU A 252 -0.85 -24.23 7.88
CA LEU A 252 -1.22 -23.30 6.80
C LEU A 252 0.00 -22.95 5.93
N ALA A 253 1.16 -22.75 6.53
CA ALA A 253 2.40 -22.49 5.80
C ALA A 253 2.84 -23.71 4.96
N ILE A 254 2.64 -24.94 5.47
CA ILE A 254 2.88 -26.17 4.70
C ILE A 254 1.96 -26.20 3.47
N ALA A 255 0.65 -26.00 3.68
CA ALA A 255 -0.32 -25.99 2.60
C ALA A 255 0.01 -24.91 1.56
N ALA A 256 0.33 -23.70 2.02
CA ALA A 256 0.73 -22.58 1.14
C ALA A 256 2.02 -22.90 0.35
N GLY A 257 3.02 -23.50 0.99
CA GLY A 257 4.25 -23.95 0.34
C GLY A 257 3.98 -24.97 -0.77
N ILE A 258 3.17 -25.99 -0.49
CA ILE A 258 2.76 -27.01 -1.47
C ILE A 258 1.99 -26.36 -2.62
N ILE A 259 1.03 -25.48 -2.35
CA ILE A 259 0.27 -24.77 -3.39
C ILE A 259 1.20 -23.88 -4.24
N SER A 260 2.14 -23.19 -3.60
CA SER A 260 3.08 -22.30 -4.29
C SER A 260 4.01 -23.04 -5.26
N SER A 261 4.26 -24.34 -5.03
CA SER A 261 5.11 -25.16 -5.90
C SER A 261 4.60 -25.22 -7.34
N LEU A 262 3.28 -25.19 -7.54
CA LEU A 262 2.66 -25.08 -8.86
C LEU A 262 3.00 -23.75 -9.53
N GLY A 263 3.00 -22.66 -8.76
CA GLY A 263 3.36 -21.32 -9.23
C GLY A 263 4.83 -21.24 -9.65
N PHE A 264 5.74 -21.76 -8.82
CA PHE A 264 7.16 -21.88 -9.15
C PHE A 264 7.36 -22.72 -10.42
N GLY A 265 6.74 -23.90 -10.50
CA GLY A 265 6.84 -24.77 -11.68
C GLY A 265 6.35 -24.11 -12.96
N CYS A 266 5.18 -23.46 -12.92
CA CYS A 266 4.65 -22.70 -14.06
C CYS A 266 5.53 -21.51 -14.47
N PHE A 267 6.26 -20.90 -13.54
CA PHE A 267 7.13 -19.77 -13.83
C PHE A 267 8.28 -20.12 -14.78
N ALA A 268 8.63 -21.40 -14.91
CA ALA A 268 9.57 -21.88 -15.92
C ALA A 268 9.14 -21.52 -17.35
N ALA A 269 7.84 -21.51 -17.65
CA ALA A 269 7.30 -21.06 -18.94
C ALA A 269 7.52 -19.56 -19.16
N VAL A 270 7.34 -18.75 -18.10
CA VAL A 270 7.58 -17.31 -18.16
C VAL A 270 9.05 -17.02 -18.48
N VAL A 271 9.98 -17.73 -17.82
CA VAL A 271 11.41 -17.61 -18.10
C VAL A 271 11.75 -18.05 -19.51
N ALA A 272 11.19 -19.17 -19.99
CA ALA A 272 11.39 -19.65 -21.36
C ALA A 272 10.95 -18.61 -22.39
N TYR A 273 9.81 -17.95 -22.14
CA TYR A 273 9.24 -16.91 -22.99
C TYR A 273 10.09 -15.62 -22.97
N GLN A 274 10.46 -15.13 -21.79
CA GLN A 274 11.25 -13.90 -21.64
C GLN A 274 12.64 -14.02 -22.29
N GLU A 275 13.32 -15.15 -22.06
CA GLU A 275 14.66 -15.40 -22.57
C GLU A 275 14.69 -15.89 -24.02
N ASN A 276 13.52 -16.02 -24.66
CA ASN A 276 13.36 -16.59 -26.00
C ASN A 276 14.03 -17.98 -26.13
N SER A 277 14.02 -18.78 -25.06
CA SER A 277 14.81 -20.02 -24.98
C SER A 277 14.23 -21.03 -24.00
N THR A 278 13.73 -22.15 -24.52
CA THR A 278 13.26 -23.29 -23.71
C THR A 278 14.33 -23.81 -22.77
N LYS A 279 15.59 -23.84 -23.22
CA LYS A 279 16.73 -24.26 -22.38
C LYS A 279 16.84 -23.41 -21.11
N ARG A 280 16.59 -22.10 -21.19
CA ARG A 280 16.62 -21.20 -20.03
C ARG A 280 15.46 -21.48 -19.07
N GLY A 281 14.26 -21.77 -19.58
CA GLY A 281 13.15 -22.25 -18.75
C GLY A 281 13.49 -23.55 -18.02
N LEU A 282 14.11 -24.52 -18.68
CA LEU A 282 14.55 -25.78 -18.05
C LEU A 282 15.65 -25.56 -17.01
N LEU A 283 16.58 -24.64 -17.24
CA LEU A 283 17.57 -24.26 -16.23
C LEU A 283 16.89 -23.60 -15.01
N TYR A 284 15.81 -22.84 -15.21
CA TYR A 284 15.02 -22.31 -14.11
C TYR A 284 14.36 -23.42 -13.29
N VAL A 285 13.85 -24.49 -13.90
CA VAL A 285 13.29 -25.66 -13.16
C VAL A 285 14.32 -26.29 -12.20
N ILE A 286 15.61 -26.23 -12.53
CA ILE A 286 16.66 -26.71 -11.63
C ILE A 286 16.95 -25.64 -10.55
N ALA A 287 16.95 -24.36 -10.93
CA ALA A 287 17.23 -23.25 -10.02
C ALA A 287 16.09 -22.91 -9.05
N SER A 288 14.83 -23.24 -9.37
CA SER A 288 13.62 -22.96 -8.59
C SER A 288 13.75 -23.51 -7.16
N ALA A 289 14.26 -24.74 -7.03
CA ALA A 289 14.55 -25.36 -5.73
C ALA A 289 15.49 -24.52 -4.88
N SER A 290 16.58 -24.00 -5.46
CA SER A 290 17.52 -23.13 -4.74
C SER A 290 16.90 -21.80 -4.33
N ILE A 291 16.03 -21.24 -5.17
CA ILE A 291 15.34 -19.97 -4.90
C ILE A 291 14.33 -20.15 -3.75
N PHE A 292 13.55 -21.24 -3.79
CA PHE A 292 12.57 -21.54 -2.75
C PHE A 292 13.26 -21.85 -1.41
N ASP A 293 14.35 -22.61 -1.45
CA ASP A 293 15.12 -22.96 -0.27
C ASP A 293 15.78 -21.72 0.37
N GLU A 294 16.38 -20.83 -0.42
CA GLU A 294 16.93 -19.54 0.02
C GLU A 294 15.83 -18.67 0.66
N TYR A 295 14.69 -18.49 -0.02
CA TYR A 295 13.56 -17.74 0.51
C TYR A 295 13.04 -18.28 1.86
N THR A 296 12.95 -19.61 1.98
CA THR A 296 12.51 -20.24 3.23
C THR A 296 13.59 -20.23 4.31
N ASN A 297 14.88 -20.21 3.95
CA ASN A 297 15.97 -19.97 4.90
C ASN A 297 15.89 -18.57 5.49
N ASP A 298 15.66 -17.55 4.66
CA ASP A 298 15.50 -16.16 5.10
C ASP A 298 14.28 -16.00 6.00
N LEU A 299 13.14 -16.59 5.61
CA LEU A 299 11.92 -16.58 6.43
C LEU A 299 12.14 -17.21 7.81
N LEU A 300 12.98 -18.24 7.88
CA LEU A 300 13.32 -18.93 9.11
C LEU A 300 14.58 -18.38 9.79
N TYR A 301 15.20 -17.32 9.27
CA TYR A 301 16.49 -16.77 9.75
C TYR A 301 17.56 -17.86 9.91
N LEU A 302 17.68 -18.75 8.91
CA LEU A 302 18.74 -19.75 8.80
C LEU A 302 19.95 -19.16 8.06
N GLN A 303 20.99 -19.97 7.84
CA GLN A 303 22.18 -19.53 7.11
C GLN A 303 21.80 -19.06 5.69
N GLU A 304 22.39 -17.93 5.27
CA GLU A 304 22.18 -17.36 3.94
C GLU A 304 22.63 -18.33 2.83
N GLY A 305 21.82 -18.43 1.79
CA GLY A 305 22.05 -19.29 0.62
C GLY A 305 21.27 -20.60 0.64
N SER A 306 21.59 -21.47 -0.32
CA SER A 306 20.93 -22.76 -0.53
C SER A 306 21.93 -23.85 -0.88
N CYS A 307 21.63 -25.09 -0.49
CA CYS A 307 22.42 -26.28 -0.87
C CYS A 307 22.08 -26.82 -2.28
N PHE A 308 21.05 -26.29 -2.94
CA PHE A 308 20.62 -26.73 -4.26
C PHE A 308 21.38 -26.02 -5.40
N PRO A 309 21.55 -26.68 -6.57
CA PRO A 309 22.24 -26.08 -7.71
C PRO A 309 21.48 -24.87 -8.27
N ARG A 310 22.20 -23.77 -8.52
CA ARG A 310 21.64 -22.53 -9.10
C ARG A 310 22.24 -22.22 -10.48
N PRO A 311 21.85 -22.95 -11.54
CA PRO A 311 22.35 -22.68 -12.88
C PRO A 311 21.90 -21.29 -13.38
N ARG A 312 22.74 -20.64 -14.18
CA ARG A 312 22.41 -19.34 -14.78
C ARG A 312 21.32 -19.49 -15.84
N TYR A 313 20.13 -19.00 -15.55
CA TYR A 313 18.97 -19.08 -16.45
C TYR A 313 18.58 -17.75 -17.13
N ARG A 314 19.19 -16.60 -16.78
CA ARG A 314 18.96 -15.31 -17.47
C ARG A 314 20.22 -14.76 -18.15
N LYS A 315 20.10 -14.20 -19.36
CA LYS A 315 21.19 -13.43 -20.00
C LYS A 315 21.22 -12.02 -19.40
N GLY A 316 22.34 -11.65 -18.76
CA GLY A 316 22.50 -10.33 -18.13
C GLY A 316 22.50 -10.32 -16.59
N ALA A 317 22.48 -11.48 -15.93
CA ALA A 317 22.71 -11.59 -14.48
C ALA A 317 24.19 -11.40 -14.07
N THR A 318 24.87 -10.45 -14.73
CA THR A 318 26.07 -9.77 -14.21
C THR A 318 25.68 -8.31 -14.09
N SER A 319 25.51 -7.85 -12.85
CA SER A 319 25.26 -6.46 -12.48
C SER A 319 23.87 -5.94 -12.88
N SER A 320 23.05 -5.68 -11.87
CA SER A 320 21.95 -4.71 -11.83
C SER A 320 21.91 -3.76 -13.05
N SER A 321 20.88 -3.91 -13.87
CA SER A 321 20.44 -3.01 -14.94
C SER A 321 20.83 -1.55 -14.70
N SER A 322 21.81 -1.10 -15.47
CA SER A 322 22.30 0.27 -15.53
C SER A 322 21.40 1.14 -16.41
N LEU A 323 20.64 2.04 -15.79
CA LEU A 323 20.37 3.38 -16.29
C LEU A 323 20.99 4.35 -15.26
N LEU A 324 22.23 4.80 -15.51
CA LEU A 324 23.03 5.93 -14.97
C LEU A 324 22.83 6.43 -13.50
N PRO A 325 23.82 7.13 -12.92
CA PRO A 325 24.58 6.71 -11.73
C PRO A 325 23.75 6.58 -10.43
N VAL A 326 22.78 5.66 -10.37
CA VAL A 326 22.09 5.31 -9.11
C VAL A 326 23.03 4.63 -8.10
N LYS A 327 24.12 4.01 -8.58
CA LYS A 327 25.06 3.25 -7.75
C LYS A 327 25.74 4.12 -6.68
N GLY A 328 26.15 5.34 -7.04
CA GLY A 328 26.78 6.27 -6.08
C GLY A 328 25.80 6.86 -5.06
N LEU A 329 24.51 6.99 -5.40
CA LEU A 329 23.49 7.45 -4.47
C LEU A 329 23.01 6.33 -3.54
N HIS A 330 22.90 5.10 -4.05
CA HIS A 330 22.59 3.91 -3.28
C HIS A 330 23.74 3.56 -2.31
N GLU A 331 25.00 3.65 -2.73
CA GLU A 331 26.17 3.51 -1.84
C GLU A 331 26.22 4.62 -0.77
N ARG A 332 25.81 5.84 -1.09
CA ARG A 332 25.67 6.94 -0.10
C ARG A 332 24.51 6.72 0.86
N PHE A 333 23.41 6.11 0.37
CA PHE A 333 22.27 5.70 1.19
C PHE A 333 22.62 4.53 2.11
N GLU A 334 23.38 3.55 1.62
CA GLU A 334 23.93 2.41 2.38
C GLU A 334 24.99 2.86 3.39
N ALA A 335 25.87 3.81 3.03
CA ALA A 335 26.83 4.38 3.97
C ALA A 335 26.14 5.18 5.09
N ALA A 336 25.03 5.88 4.79
CA ALA A 336 24.16 6.47 5.79
C ALA A 336 23.41 5.40 6.62
N TYR A 337 23.04 4.28 5.99
CA TYR A 337 22.39 3.11 6.62
C TYR A 337 23.28 2.46 7.69
N VAL A 338 24.56 2.28 7.39
CA VAL A 338 25.57 1.76 8.32
C VAL A 338 25.92 2.81 9.39
N GLY A 339 25.94 4.09 9.02
CA GLY A 339 26.15 5.20 9.95
C GLY A 339 25.06 5.34 11.02
N GLU A 340 23.79 5.19 10.65
CA GLU A 340 22.64 5.24 11.58
C GLU A 340 22.54 3.99 12.49
N GLN A 341 22.92 2.80 12.00
CA GLN A 341 22.98 1.57 12.80
C GLN A 341 24.04 1.61 13.91
N LEU A 342 25.08 2.43 13.78
CA LEU A 342 26.16 2.48 14.77
C LEU A 342 25.86 3.41 15.96
N VAL A 343 24.87 4.30 15.83
CA VAL A 343 24.50 5.29 16.87
C VAL A 343 23.34 4.81 17.76
N THR A 344 22.82 3.60 17.53
CA THR A 344 21.58 3.13 18.14
C THR A 344 21.74 2.83 19.65
N THR A 345 21.24 3.73 20.49
CA THR A 345 20.79 3.40 21.85
C THR A 345 19.30 3.02 21.81
N THR A 346 18.93 2.04 22.63
CA THR A 346 17.60 1.39 22.74
C THR A 346 16.41 2.32 23.04
N THR A 347 16.63 3.62 23.18
CA THR A 347 15.64 4.63 23.53
C THR A 347 14.92 5.26 22.32
N ASP A 348 15.51 5.27 21.12
CA ASP A 348 14.95 6.01 19.98
C ASP A 348 13.94 5.22 19.13
N LYS A 349 13.81 3.90 19.33
CA LYS A 349 12.69 3.11 18.76
C LYS A 349 11.34 3.41 19.41
N ALA A 350 11.28 4.25 20.44
CA ALA A 350 10.13 4.39 21.33
C ALA A 350 8.93 5.19 20.76
N THR A 351 9.03 5.81 19.57
CA THR A 351 7.94 6.62 19.00
C THR A 351 7.76 6.36 17.50
N SER A 352 7.39 5.14 17.13
CA SER A 352 6.87 4.86 15.79
C SER A 352 5.62 5.70 15.52
N LEU A 353 5.64 6.50 14.44
CA LEU A 353 4.47 7.27 14.01
C LEU A 353 3.34 6.31 13.60
N LYS A 354 2.10 6.69 13.90
CA LYS A 354 0.93 5.91 13.47
C LYS A 354 0.65 6.21 12.00
N ALA A 355 0.49 5.16 11.20
CA ALA A 355 0.10 5.25 9.79
C ALA A 355 -1.09 6.19 9.55
N ALA A 356 -2.13 6.09 10.38
CA ALA A 356 -3.31 6.93 10.27
C ALA A 356 -3.00 8.42 10.44
N MET A 357 -2.11 8.78 11.37
CA MET A 357 -1.72 10.19 11.60
C MET A 357 -1.01 10.78 10.37
N ILE A 358 -0.15 9.99 9.72
CA ILE A 358 0.57 10.44 8.51
C ILE A 358 -0.43 10.67 7.36
N TRP A 359 -1.36 9.75 7.15
CA TRP A 359 -2.41 9.92 6.14
C TRP A 359 -3.32 11.10 6.44
N ASP A 360 -3.72 11.31 7.70
CA ASP A 360 -4.50 12.48 8.11
C ASP A 360 -3.74 13.78 7.83
N SER A 361 -2.43 13.82 8.12
CA SER A 361 -1.59 14.98 7.82
C SER A 361 -1.47 15.26 6.32
N PHE A 362 -1.31 14.23 5.49
CA PHE A 362 -1.29 14.40 4.02
C PHE A 362 -2.62 14.92 3.48
N PHE A 363 -3.75 14.31 3.84
CA PHE A 363 -5.05 14.77 3.34
C PHE A 363 -5.41 16.18 3.81
N LYS A 364 -5.04 16.54 5.04
CA LYS A 364 -5.16 17.92 5.52
C LYS A 364 -4.28 18.87 4.71
N THR A 365 -3.06 18.46 4.37
CA THR A 365 -2.17 19.24 3.50
C THR A 365 -2.77 19.41 2.10
N PHE A 366 -3.42 18.38 1.54
CA PHE A 366 -4.12 18.48 0.24
C PHE A 366 -5.30 19.44 0.30
N GLU A 367 -6.04 19.46 1.41
CA GLU A 367 -7.10 20.41 1.66
C GLU A 367 -6.58 21.85 1.69
N ASP A 368 -5.55 22.12 2.51
CA ASP A 368 -4.97 23.45 2.67
C ASP A 368 -4.39 23.97 1.33
N ILE A 369 -3.64 23.15 0.61
CA ILE A 369 -3.07 23.49 -0.69
C ILE A 369 -4.18 23.68 -1.74
N GLY A 370 -5.22 22.86 -1.71
CA GLY A 370 -6.37 23.03 -2.60
C GLY A 370 -7.05 24.39 -2.43
N LYS A 371 -7.23 24.84 -1.19
CA LYS A 371 -7.75 26.18 -0.89
C LYS A 371 -6.81 27.29 -1.36
N GLU A 372 -5.50 27.12 -1.18
CA GLU A 372 -4.48 28.08 -1.66
C GLU A 372 -4.48 28.18 -3.19
N LEU A 373 -4.51 27.04 -3.89
CA LEU A 373 -4.57 26.97 -5.35
C LEU A 373 -5.85 27.60 -5.92
N LEU A 374 -6.98 27.45 -5.21
CA LEU A 374 -8.24 28.11 -5.56
C LEU A 374 -8.10 29.63 -5.43
N ARG A 375 -7.54 30.13 -4.32
CA ARG A 375 -7.31 31.56 -4.10
C ARG A 375 -6.35 32.17 -5.13
N MET A 376 -5.37 31.40 -5.59
CA MET A 376 -4.42 31.80 -6.65
C MET A 376 -4.98 31.68 -8.07
N GLY A 377 -6.23 31.23 -8.23
CA GLY A 377 -6.85 31.02 -9.55
C GLY A 377 -6.20 29.89 -10.38
N ALA A 378 -5.43 29.00 -9.75
CA ALA A 378 -4.81 27.86 -10.42
C ALA A 378 -5.84 26.76 -10.71
N ILE A 379 -6.79 26.57 -9.79
CA ILE A 379 -7.93 25.68 -9.94
C ILE A 379 -9.22 26.48 -9.77
N GLY A 380 -10.30 26.05 -10.42
CA GLY A 380 -11.62 26.66 -10.29
C GLY A 380 -12.74 25.65 -10.10
N MET A 381 -13.98 26.14 -9.91
CA MET A 381 -15.18 25.30 -9.83
C MET A 381 -15.31 24.30 -10.99
N PRO A 382 -15.02 24.66 -12.26
CA PRO A 382 -15.07 23.70 -13.36
C PRO A 382 -14.11 22.50 -13.19
N ASP A 383 -12.97 22.71 -12.52
CA ASP A 383 -12.00 21.62 -12.26
C ASP A 383 -12.53 20.66 -11.17
N LEU A 384 -13.30 21.17 -10.20
CA LEU A 384 -13.97 20.37 -9.16
C LEU A 384 -15.13 19.56 -9.74
N ASP A 385 -15.96 20.19 -10.57
CA ASP A 385 -17.06 19.52 -11.28
C ASP A 385 -16.53 18.44 -12.25
N ALA A 386 -15.45 18.75 -12.98
CA ALA A 386 -14.79 17.79 -13.85
C ALA A 386 -14.19 16.60 -13.08
N TRP A 387 -13.75 16.79 -11.83
CA TRP A 387 -13.30 15.69 -10.98
C TRP A 387 -14.46 14.82 -10.48
N ALA A 388 -15.62 15.42 -10.17
CA ALA A 388 -16.82 14.66 -9.82
C ALA A 388 -17.23 13.71 -10.96
N ASP A 389 -17.17 14.20 -12.20
CA ASP A 389 -17.42 13.44 -13.42
C ASP A 389 -16.26 12.49 -13.84
N SER A 390 -15.18 12.41 -13.06
CA SER A 390 -13.96 11.62 -13.38
C SER A 390 -13.27 12.04 -14.69
N LYS A 391 -13.47 13.28 -15.16
CA LYS A 391 -12.87 13.85 -16.37
C LYS A 391 -11.52 14.53 -16.12
N SER A 392 -11.29 15.01 -14.90
CA SER A 392 -10.05 15.69 -14.49
C SER A 392 -9.33 14.94 -13.38
N LYS A 393 -8.01 14.87 -13.49
CA LYS A 393 -7.10 14.27 -12.49
C LYS A 393 -6.32 15.32 -11.69
N ILE A 394 -6.67 16.61 -11.83
CA ILE A 394 -5.97 17.70 -11.15
C ILE A 394 -6.14 17.59 -9.63
N ILE A 395 -7.31 17.17 -9.16
CA ILE A 395 -7.62 17.14 -7.73
C ILE A 395 -6.98 15.93 -7.03
N ASP A 396 -7.09 14.73 -7.60
CA ASP A 396 -6.64 13.48 -6.98
C ASP A 396 -5.21 13.08 -7.33
N ASN A 397 -4.63 13.63 -8.41
CA ASN A 397 -3.22 13.44 -8.74
C ASN A 397 -2.41 14.75 -8.65
N GLY A 398 -2.95 15.85 -9.19
CA GLY A 398 -2.27 17.16 -9.26
C GLY A 398 -1.99 17.79 -7.89
N ILE A 399 -3.02 17.98 -7.06
CA ILE A 399 -2.88 18.55 -5.72
C ILE A 399 -1.92 17.70 -4.86
N PRO A 400 -2.06 16.36 -4.79
CA PRO A 400 -1.08 15.54 -4.08
C PRO A 400 0.34 15.65 -4.64
N ALA A 401 0.52 15.69 -5.96
CA ALA A 401 1.85 15.86 -6.56
C ALA A 401 2.47 17.22 -6.19
N TYR A 402 1.67 18.29 -6.19
CA TYR A 402 2.09 19.60 -5.70
C TYR A 402 2.49 19.53 -4.21
N ALA A 403 1.67 18.90 -3.37
CA ALA A 403 1.90 18.77 -1.94
C ALA A 403 3.15 17.96 -1.60
N PHE A 404 3.39 16.86 -2.31
CA PHE A 404 4.61 16.08 -2.13
C PHE A 404 5.84 16.83 -2.60
N LEU A 405 5.74 17.59 -3.70
CA LEU A 405 6.83 18.45 -4.12
C LEU A 405 7.14 19.49 -3.03
N GLU A 406 6.13 20.15 -2.46
CA GLU A 406 6.33 21.09 -1.35
C GLU A 406 6.98 20.43 -0.14
N CYS A 407 6.55 19.21 0.21
CA CYS A 407 7.16 18.41 1.25
C CYS A 407 8.66 18.14 0.96
N PHE A 408 9.01 17.74 -0.27
CA PHE A 408 10.41 17.52 -0.66
C PHE A 408 11.21 18.82 -0.57
N LEU A 409 10.66 19.91 -1.10
CA LEU A 409 11.35 21.19 -1.13
C LEU A 409 11.60 21.72 0.28
N ARG A 410 10.61 21.60 1.16
CA ARG A 410 10.72 21.94 2.58
C ARG A 410 11.76 21.08 3.31
N SER A 411 11.75 19.77 3.05
CA SER A 411 12.64 18.81 3.72
C SER A 411 14.11 19.10 3.42
N PHE A 412 14.44 19.37 2.15
CA PHE A 412 15.83 19.71 1.81
C PHE A 412 16.24 21.09 2.33
N LYS A 413 15.33 22.10 2.32
CA LYS A 413 15.62 23.44 2.86
C LYS A 413 15.95 23.41 4.36
N HIS A 414 15.41 22.43 5.09
CA HIS A 414 15.72 22.18 6.50
C HIS A 414 16.92 21.24 6.72
N GLY A 415 17.56 20.74 5.66
CA GLY A 415 18.68 19.79 5.77
C GLY A 415 18.29 18.43 6.36
N SER A 416 17.01 18.06 6.32
CA SER A 416 16.51 16.81 6.90
C SER A 416 16.83 15.61 6.01
N TYR A 417 17.28 14.52 6.62
CA TYR A 417 17.46 13.23 5.97
C TYR A 417 16.11 12.56 5.63
N GLY A 418 15.05 12.88 6.37
CA GLY A 418 13.69 12.38 6.21
C GLY A 418 12.78 13.23 5.32
N LEU A 419 11.47 13.12 5.57
CA LEU A 419 10.40 13.91 4.95
C LEU A 419 9.70 14.74 6.04
N ILE A 420 9.70 16.06 5.91
CA ILE A 420 9.04 16.98 6.83
C ILE A 420 7.65 17.34 6.30
N LEU A 421 6.64 16.99 7.07
CA LEU A 421 5.24 17.26 6.78
C LEU A 421 4.82 18.72 7.05
N ARG A 422 3.59 19.02 6.60
CA ARG A 422 2.73 20.18 6.94
C ARG A 422 3.01 20.77 8.33
N ASP A 423 2.77 19.88 9.28
CA ASP A 423 2.65 20.01 10.73
C ASP A 423 4.01 19.92 11.46
N LYS A 424 5.12 20.00 10.72
CA LYS A 424 6.50 19.86 11.24
C LYS A 424 6.82 18.47 11.82
N VAL A 425 6.00 17.46 11.53
CA VAL A 425 6.36 16.08 11.83
C VAL A 425 7.39 15.61 10.81
N GLU A 426 8.54 15.17 11.29
CA GLU A 426 9.58 14.57 10.46
C GLU A 426 9.39 13.05 10.40
N ILE A 427 9.31 12.51 9.20
CA ILE A 427 9.28 11.07 8.94
C ILE A 427 10.69 10.64 8.53
N THR A 428 11.31 9.80 9.34
CA THR A 428 12.64 9.23 9.10
C THR A 428 12.55 7.72 8.90
N ARG A 429 13.66 7.08 8.55
CA ARG A 429 13.73 5.60 8.49
C ARG A 429 13.41 4.93 9.83
N LEU A 430 13.69 5.63 10.94
CA LEU A 430 13.59 5.07 12.29
C LEU A 430 12.19 5.22 12.89
N ASN A 431 11.47 6.29 12.57
CA ASN A 431 10.15 6.56 13.15
C ASN A 431 8.98 6.22 12.23
N ARG A 432 9.24 5.84 10.97
CA ARG A 432 8.17 5.51 10.02
C ARG A 432 7.36 4.30 10.51
N PRO A 433 6.05 4.24 10.22
CA PRO A 433 5.25 3.07 10.53
C PRO A 433 5.81 1.85 9.80
N GLU A 434 5.91 0.72 10.50
CA GLU A 434 6.25 -0.55 9.88
C GLU A 434 5.10 -1.01 8.97
N GLY A 435 5.42 -1.45 7.75
CA GLY A 435 4.45 -2.03 6.85
C GLY A 435 4.76 -1.81 5.37
N ARG A 436 4.42 -2.80 4.55
CA ARG A 436 4.73 -2.86 3.11
C ARG A 436 4.33 -1.59 2.35
N ILE A 437 3.22 -0.94 2.71
CA ILE A 437 2.76 0.29 2.05
C ILE A 437 3.70 1.47 2.35
N PHE A 438 4.13 1.64 3.61
CA PHE A 438 5.03 2.73 3.98
C PHE A 438 6.46 2.48 3.50
N ASP A 439 6.91 1.23 3.49
CA ASP A 439 8.19 0.87 2.88
C ASP A 439 8.18 1.15 1.37
N TRP A 440 7.10 0.78 0.69
CA TRP A 440 6.88 1.09 -0.73
C TRP A 440 6.77 2.60 -1.01
N LEU A 441 6.23 3.39 -0.07
CA LEU A 441 6.03 4.83 -0.20
C LEU A 441 7.33 5.61 0.05
N TYR A 442 8.01 5.32 1.17
CA TYR A 442 9.04 6.16 1.75
C TYR A 442 10.31 6.21 0.90
N GLU A 443 10.82 5.06 0.46
CA GLU A 443 12.09 5.00 -0.25
C GLU A 443 12.05 5.69 -1.63
N PRO A 444 11.03 5.45 -2.50
CA PRO A 444 10.90 6.20 -3.75
C PRO A 444 10.76 7.72 -3.53
N MET A 445 10.05 8.14 -2.49
CA MET A 445 9.92 9.57 -2.15
C MET A 445 11.25 10.19 -1.73
N CYS A 446 12.04 9.52 -0.88
CA CYS A 446 13.38 9.97 -0.52
C CYS A 446 14.29 10.05 -1.75
N ILE A 447 14.25 9.06 -2.65
CA ILE A 447 15.04 9.09 -3.89
C ILE A 447 14.65 10.30 -4.75
N MET A 448 13.35 10.58 -4.91
CA MET A 448 12.90 11.76 -5.66
C MET A 448 13.35 13.07 -4.99
N LYS A 449 13.29 13.17 -3.66
CA LYS A 449 13.82 14.31 -2.89
C LYS A 449 15.30 14.56 -3.21
N GLU A 450 16.13 13.52 -3.13
CA GLU A 450 17.57 13.63 -3.42
C GLU A 450 17.85 14.00 -4.88
N GLN A 451 17.08 13.43 -5.82
CA GLN A 451 17.17 13.80 -7.24
C GLN A 451 16.87 15.28 -7.45
N ILE A 452 15.79 15.80 -6.85
CA ILE A 452 15.42 17.23 -6.94
C ILE A 452 16.51 18.11 -6.32
N SER A 453 17.03 17.74 -5.15
CA SER A 453 18.10 18.48 -4.48
C SER A 453 19.37 18.57 -5.34
N SER A 454 19.72 17.50 -6.05
CA SER A 454 20.88 17.48 -6.94
C SER A 454 20.79 18.42 -8.14
N LEU A 455 19.56 18.80 -8.56
CA LEU A 455 19.33 19.70 -9.69
C LEU A 455 19.56 21.18 -9.35
N LYS A 456 19.64 21.53 -8.05
CA LYS A 456 19.84 22.91 -7.56
C LYS A 456 18.94 23.91 -8.29
N LEU A 457 17.63 23.78 -8.08
CA LEU A 457 16.62 24.62 -8.73
C LEU A 457 16.68 26.06 -8.20
N ASP A 458 16.50 27.03 -9.10
CA ASP A 458 16.19 28.40 -8.70
C ASP A 458 14.70 28.58 -8.40
N GLU A 459 14.31 29.73 -7.82
CA GLU A 459 12.92 29.99 -7.43
C GLU A 459 11.94 29.96 -8.63
N SER A 460 12.38 30.41 -9.81
CA SER A 460 11.55 30.38 -11.03
C SER A 460 11.36 28.96 -11.55
N GLU A 461 12.41 28.12 -11.48
CA GLU A 461 12.37 26.71 -11.85
C GLU A 461 11.54 25.90 -10.85
N GLU A 462 11.61 26.20 -9.55
CA GLU A 462 10.73 25.63 -8.52
C GLU A 462 9.25 25.91 -8.86
N LEU A 463 8.92 27.17 -9.19
CA LEU A 463 7.56 27.58 -9.57
C LEU A 463 7.10 26.91 -10.88
N TYR A 464 7.99 26.71 -11.86
CA TYR A 464 7.70 25.93 -13.06
C TYR A 464 7.38 24.47 -12.70
N PHE A 465 8.19 23.88 -11.83
CA PHE A 465 8.03 22.49 -11.44
C PHE A 465 6.71 22.24 -10.69
N TYR A 466 6.29 23.19 -9.84
CA TYR A 466 4.96 23.18 -9.22
C TYR A 466 3.82 23.14 -10.24
N LYS A 467 3.88 23.95 -11.31
CA LYS A 467 2.87 23.91 -12.39
C LYS A 467 2.84 22.56 -13.09
N HIS A 468 4.02 22.05 -13.43
CA HIS A 468 4.14 20.80 -14.14
C HIS A 468 3.60 19.63 -13.30
N CYS A 469 3.88 19.64 -11.99
CA CYS A 469 3.32 18.68 -11.04
C CYS A 469 1.81 18.84 -10.85
N LEU A 470 1.25 20.05 -10.82
CA LEU A 470 -0.20 20.24 -10.65
C LEU A 470 -1.00 19.77 -11.88
N TYR A 471 -0.56 20.13 -13.09
CA TYR A 471 -1.32 19.87 -14.31
C TYR A 471 -0.88 18.61 -15.07
N GLY A 472 0.05 17.83 -14.52
CA GLY A 472 0.50 16.58 -15.13
C GLY A 472 1.13 16.74 -16.52
N GLY A 473 1.73 17.90 -16.80
CA GLY A 473 2.31 18.21 -18.11
C GLY A 473 1.32 18.72 -19.17
N ASP A 474 0.08 19.08 -18.80
CA ASP A 474 -0.83 19.77 -19.73
C ASP A 474 -0.27 21.14 -20.12
N GLU A 475 0.26 21.23 -21.34
CA GLU A 475 0.89 22.43 -21.86
C GLU A 475 -0.03 23.65 -21.85
N ASN A 476 -1.33 23.46 -22.11
CA ASN A 476 -2.27 24.57 -22.17
C ASN A 476 -2.45 25.16 -20.77
N ARG A 477 -2.74 24.31 -19.78
CA ARG A 477 -2.90 24.76 -18.38
C ARG A 477 -1.61 25.35 -17.80
N ILE A 478 -0.46 24.77 -18.11
CA ILE A 478 0.85 25.29 -17.67
C ILE A 478 1.12 26.68 -18.25
N LYS A 479 0.75 26.94 -19.51
CA LYS A 479 0.91 28.26 -20.16
C LYS A 479 -0.11 29.27 -19.64
N THR A 480 -1.34 28.85 -19.32
CA THR A 480 -2.40 29.75 -18.83
C THR A 480 -2.14 30.26 -17.41
N TRP A 481 -1.58 29.43 -16.50
CA TRP A 481 -1.34 29.86 -15.13
C TRP A 481 -0.01 30.62 -14.99
N LEU A 482 -0.10 31.95 -14.88
CA LEU A 482 1.03 32.88 -14.76
C LEU A 482 1.52 33.02 -13.32
N ASN A 483 2.17 31.97 -12.78
CA ASN A 483 2.75 31.97 -11.44
C ASN A 483 4.21 32.49 -11.37
N GLY A 484 4.75 33.06 -12.44
CA GLY A 484 6.14 33.51 -12.52
C GLY A 484 7.20 32.42 -12.80
N GLY A 485 6.81 31.15 -12.87
CA GLY A 485 7.75 30.05 -13.12
C GLY A 485 8.11 29.86 -14.59
N THR A 486 9.40 29.72 -14.87
CA THR A 486 9.97 29.50 -16.22
C THR A 486 10.69 28.14 -16.31
N PRO A 487 10.62 27.45 -17.46
CA PRO A 487 11.33 26.19 -17.65
C PRO A 487 12.86 26.41 -17.60
N PRO A 488 13.64 25.42 -17.12
CA PRO A 488 15.10 25.49 -17.18
C PRO A 488 15.61 25.71 -18.62
N SER A 489 16.68 26.48 -18.76
CA SER A 489 17.35 26.71 -20.04
C SER A 489 18.08 25.46 -20.55
N ASP A 490 18.60 24.63 -19.64
CA ASP A 490 19.20 23.34 -19.96
C ASP A 490 18.11 22.30 -20.25
N GLU A 491 18.11 21.78 -21.48
CA GLU A 491 17.18 20.75 -21.94
C GLU A 491 17.28 19.46 -21.13
N ILE A 492 18.48 19.08 -20.66
CA ILE A 492 18.67 17.86 -19.87
C ILE A 492 18.03 18.04 -18.50
N LYS A 493 18.31 19.17 -17.83
CA LYS A 493 17.71 19.53 -16.54
C LYS A 493 16.19 19.61 -16.64
N ARG A 494 15.67 20.23 -17.70
CA ARG A 494 14.23 20.28 -17.99
C ARG A 494 13.63 18.87 -18.16
N ALA A 495 14.23 18.02 -18.99
CA ALA A 495 13.77 16.65 -19.19
C ALA A 495 13.80 15.82 -17.90
N GLN A 496 14.79 16.05 -17.03
CA GLN A 496 14.86 15.42 -15.70
C GLN A 496 13.70 15.87 -14.80
N LEU A 497 13.40 17.17 -14.73
CA LEU A 497 12.25 17.69 -13.97
C LEU A 497 10.92 17.12 -14.46
N GLU A 498 10.69 17.14 -15.77
CA GLU A 498 9.47 16.61 -16.38
C GLU A 498 9.37 15.08 -16.17
N GLY A 499 10.51 14.37 -16.16
CA GLY A 499 10.61 12.96 -15.79
C GLY A 499 10.23 12.69 -14.32
N ILE A 500 10.74 13.49 -13.39
CA ILE A 500 10.39 13.38 -11.96
C ILE A 500 8.91 13.71 -11.75
N SER A 501 8.40 14.75 -12.41
CA SER A 501 6.99 15.13 -12.36
C SER A 501 6.07 13.98 -12.80
N ARG A 502 6.38 13.30 -13.92
CA ARG A 502 5.63 12.13 -14.38
C ARG A 502 5.66 10.97 -13.39
N ARG A 503 6.82 10.72 -12.75
CA ARG A 503 6.94 9.70 -11.69
C ARG A 503 6.07 10.05 -10.47
N LEU A 504 6.08 11.31 -10.06
CA LEU A 504 5.28 11.80 -8.94
C LEU A 504 3.77 11.73 -9.25
N GLN A 505 3.38 12.06 -10.48
CA GLN A 505 2.01 11.91 -10.97
C GLN A 505 1.56 10.44 -10.99
N GLY A 506 2.39 9.53 -11.50
CA GLY A 506 2.09 8.09 -11.47
C GLY A 506 1.98 7.53 -10.05
N PHE A 507 2.78 8.07 -9.13
CA PHE A 507 2.68 7.76 -7.71
C PHE A 507 1.35 8.22 -7.11
N CYS A 508 0.95 9.48 -7.35
CA CYS A 508 -0.33 10.01 -6.88
C CYS A 508 -1.52 9.28 -7.52
N LEU A 509 -1.41 8.88 -8.79
CA LEU A 509 -2.40 8.03 -9.46
C LEU A 509 -2.58 6.67 -8.77
N THR A 510 -1.51 6.10 -8.24
CA THR A 510 -1.60 4.84 -7.48
C THR A 510 -2.31 5.08 -6.14
N LEU A 511 -2.03 6.21 -5.47
CA LEU A 511 -2.71 6.60 -4.24
C LEU A 511 -4.19 6.88 -4.45
N SER A 512 -4.57 7.58 -5.53
CA SER A 512 -5.96 7.89 -5.82
C SER A 512 -6.82 6.65 -6.11
N ARG A 513 -6.20 5.55 -6.52
CA ARG A 513 -6.86 4.25 -6.75
C ARG A 513 -7.08 3.41 -5.49
N LEU A 514 -6.55 3.80 -4.33
CA LEU A 514 -6.80 3.08 -3.08
C LEU A 514 -8.29 3.17 -2.68
N PRO A 515 -8.88 2.12 -2.06
CA PRO A 515 -10.32 2.08 -1.78
C PRO A 515 -10.85 3.28 -0.99
N THR A 516 -10.08 3.77 -0.01
CA THR A 516 -10.48 4.89 0.85
C THR A 516 -10.26 6.27 0.21
N SER A 517 -9.47 6.35 -0.87
CA SER A 517 -8.99 7.63 -1.39
C SER A 517 -10.10 8.48 -1.97
N ARG A 518 -11.04 7.89 -2.73
CA ARG A 518 -12.16 8.64 -3.33
C ARG A 518 -12.98 9.38 -2.26
N ARG A 519 -13.37 8.67 -1.19
CA ARG A 519 -14.08 9.26 -0.04
C ARG A 519 -13.31 10.42 0.60
N ARG A 520 -12.00 10.25 0.80
CA ARG A 520 -11.14 11.28 1.40
C ARG A 520 -10.97 12.50 0.49
N PHE A 521 -10.85 12.29 -0.82
CA PHE A 521 -10.86 13.40 -1.78
C PHE A 521 -12.23 14.08 -1.87
N CYS A 522 -13.36 13.38 -1.67
CA CYS A 522 -14.65 14.04 -1.54
C CYS A 522 -14.68 15.01 -0.34
N GLU A 523 -14.02 14.68 0.77
CA GLU A 523 -13.90 15.58 1.93
C GLU A 523 -13.05 16.81 1.57
N VAL A 524 -11.91 16.60 0.89
CA VAL A 524 -11.05 17.68 0.37
C VAL A 524 -11.82 18.61 -0.57
N VAL A 525 -12.53 18.06 -1.56
CA VAL A 525 -13.29 18.86 -2.54
C VAL A 525 -14.38 19.67 -1.85
N LYS A 526 -15.14 19.08 -0.92
CA LYS A 526 -16.16 19.81 -0.15
C LYS A 526 -15.56 20.99 0.62
N ALA A 527 -14.38 20.82 1.20
CA ALA A 527 -13.69 21.88 1.92
C ALA A 527 -13.22 23.00 0.98
N ILE A 528 -12.77 22.68 -0.24
CA ILE A 528 -12.41 23.67 -1.28
C ILE A 528 -13.67 24.40 -1.79
N GLU A 529 -14.76 23.69 -2.05
CA GLU A 529 -16.05 24.29 -2.45
C GLU A 529 -16.59 25.24 -1.38
N GLN A 530 -16.44 24.87 -0.10
CA GLN A 530 -16.86 25.72 1.00
C GLN A 530 -16.01 27.00 1.07
N GLU A 531 -14.71 26.90 0.83
CA GLU A 531 -13.82 28.06 0.71
C GLU A 531 -14.27 28.98 -0.44
N ALA A 532 -14.57 28.42 -1.62
CA ALA A 532 -15.07 29.18 -2.77
C ALA A 532 -16.34 29.98 -2.43
N LYS A 533 -17.29 29.32 -1.75
CA LYS A 533 -18.54 29.96 -1.28
C LYS A 533 -18.26 31.09 -0.30
N ASN A 534 -17.40 30.87 0.68
CA ASN A 534 -17.04 31.90 1.66
C ASN A 534 -16.39 33.12 1.00
N SER A 535 -15.46 32.92 0.06
CA SER A 535 -14.83 34.01 -0.69
C SER A 535 -15.85 34.80 -1.53
N SER A 536 -16.85 34.12 -2.13
CA SER A 536 -17.91 34.79 -2.89
C SER A 536 -18.86 35.63 -2.03
N ILE A 537 -19.15 35.18 -0.80
CA ILE A 537 -20.00 35.91 0.15
C ILE A 537 -19.28 37.16 0.68
N LEU A 538 -17.98 37.04 0.97
CA LEU A 538 -17.14 38.18 1.36
C LEU A 538 -17.05 39.24 0.26
N ALA A 539 -16.83 38.83 -1.00
CA ALA A 539 -16.82 39.76 -2.13
C ALA A 539 -18.17 40.48 -2.33
N GLY A 540 -19.29 39.76 -2.17
CA GLY A 540 -20.63 40.37 -2.27
C GLY A 540 -21.04 41.24 -1.07
N GLY A 541 -20.37 41.09 0.08
CA GLY A 541 -20.57 41.93 1.26
C GLY A 541 -19.88 43.29 1.14
N ASP A 542 -18.65 43.30 0.61
CA ASP A 542 -17.88 44.54 0.39
C ASP A 542 -18.53 45.44 -0.67
N ASP A 543 -19.16 44.86 -1.70
CA ASP A 543 -19.92 45.61 -2.72
C ASP A 543 -21.18 46.29 -2.14
N LEU A 544 -21.76 45.75 -1.06
CA LEU A 544 -22.93 46.31 -0.37
C LEU A 544 -22.56 47.39 0.65
N GLU A 545 -21.34 47.36 1.19
CA GLU A 545 -20.82 48.37 2.11
C GLU A 545 -20.19 49.55 1.35
N ALA A 546 -19.65 49.33 0.14
CA ALA A 546 -19.22 50.40 -0.78
C ALA A 546 -20.39 51.12 -1.49
N ALA A 547 -21.60 50.54 -1.46
CA ALA A 547 -22.83 51.13 -2.00
C ALA A 547 -23.68 51.87 -0.95
N ARG A 548 -23.19 51.99 0.30
CA ARG A 548 -23.73 52.85 1.35
C ARG A 548 -22.77 54.00 1.63
#